data_AF-A0AAW9B0N2-F1
#
_entry.id   AF-A0AAW9B0N2-F1
#
_cell.length_a   1.000
_cell.length_b   1.000
_cell.length_c   1.000
_cell.angle_alpha   90.00
_cell.angle_beta   90.00
_cell.angle_gamma   90.00
#
_symmetry.space_group_name_H-M   'P 1'
#
loop_
_entity.id
_entity.type
_entity.pdbx_description
1 polymer ?
#
loop_
_entity_poly.entity_id
_entity_poly.type
_entity_poly.pdbx_seq_one_letter_code
_entity_poly.pdbx_strand_id
1 'polypeptide(L)'
;MDELKVLNSFIQQNGLPAFGHLDGIPTSLQLDKFTYLDEMDKPVSKWRRYRDYKQFQFVNLVTPNYVIGVAIADIRYLASGFCYLFDIKKNKLIEQQWLKPFNIGYQTQPSSWCSLAHLANKRVQFSIKDGIWHVHFVTESVNADLYLRPENMSLPLMLCTPTGYAGWTYTQKHNALAVDGNLFILGKEQDLSEVAAGYDFSAGYMRRETSWRWASINCFEDDRRLGLNLAAGVNETGYCENVLWINGQRHFLQPVQFQFSRSDEGQKWHITSEDKRVNLQFTPLNRRSEKKNFWLLKSNFRQYIGYFSGYIIDGNGIKHQLEEVMGLTEDHYAKW
;
A
#
# COMPACT_ATOMS: atom_id res chain seq x y z
N MET A 1 -15.36 15.74 14.79
CA MET A 1 -15.73 14.32 14.57
C MET A 1 -15.99 14.20 13.09
N ASP A 2 -15.11 13.52 12.36
CA ASP A 2 -15.25 13.37 10.91
C ASP A 2 -15.81 11.97 10.61
N GLU A 3 -17.04 11.91 10.13
CA GLU A 3 -17.59 10.71 9.49
C GLU A 3 -16.85 10.44 8.16
N LEU A 4 -16.88 9.19 7.71
CA LEU A 4 -16.35 8.81 6.39
C LEU A 4 -17.14 9.55 5.29
N LYS A 5 -16.56 10.61 4.73
CA LYS A 5 -17.17 11.37 3.65
C LYS A 5 -16.86 10.74 2.30
N VAL A 6 -17.77 10.97 1.37
CA VAL A 6 -17.62 10.56 -0.03
C VAL A 6 -17.24 11.77 -0.86
N LEU A 7 -16.21 11.63 -1.69
CA LEU A 7 -15.81 12.64 -2.66
C LEU A 7 -16.41 12.31 -4.04
N ASN A 8 -17.44 13.06 -4.43
CA ASN A 8 -18.18 12.83 -5.67
C ASN A 8 -17.43 13.32 -6.93
N SER A 9 -16.54 14.31 -6.79
CA SER A 9 -15.76 14.84 -7.91
C SER A 9 -14.29 14.83 -7.55
N PHE A 10 -13.58 13.79 -8.01
CA PHE A 10 -12.13 13.71 -7.88
C PHE A 10 -11.43 14.62 -8.87
N ILE A 11 -11.88 14.62 -10.13
CA ILE A 11 -11.43 15.56 -11.14
C ILE A 11 -12.30 16.82 -11.07
N GLN A 12 -11.66 17.97 -10.97
CA GLN A 12 -12.27 19.30 -10.92
C GLN A 12 -12.66 19.79 -12.32
N GLN A 13 -13.40 20.92 -12.39
CA GLN A 13 -13.85 21.50 -13.67
C GLN A 13 -12.70 21.90 -14.61
N ASN A 14 -11.53 22.22 -14.06
CA ASN A 14 -10.31 22.50 -14.82
C ASN A 14 -9.65 21.23 -15.42
N GLY A 15 -10.20 20.04 -15.16
CA GLY A 15 -9.68 18.76 -15.63
C GLY A 15 -8.49 18.22 -14.84
N LEU A 16 -8.15 18.81 -13.68
CA LEU A 16 -7.11 18.30 -12.77
C LEU A 16 -7.76 17.60 -11.56
N PRO A 17 -7.08 16.63 -10.92
CA PRO A 17 -7.56 16.05 -9.68
C PRO A 17 -7.51 17.07 -8.53
N ALA A 18 -8.32 16.85 -7.51
CA ALA A 18 -8.14 17.49 -6.22
C ALA A 18 -6.81 17.01 -5.62
N PHE A 19 -5.88 17.95 -5.42
CA PHE A 19 -4.57 17.67 -4.82
C PHE A 19 -4.56 17.93 -3.31
N GLY A 20 -3.66 17.24 -2.62
CA GLY A 20 -3.50 17.28 -1.17
C GLY A 20 -4.15 16.09 -0.47
N HIS A 21 -4.18 16.15 0.86
CA HIS A 21 -4.97 15.24 1.67
C HIS A 21 -6.45 15.45 1.38
N LEU A 22 -7.16 14.37 1.09
CA LEU A 22 -8.58 14.44 0.78
C LEU A 22 -9.40 14.17 2.05
N ASP A 23 -10.52 14.89 2.17
CA ASP A 23 -11.45 14.74 3.30
C ASP A 23 -12.49 13.64 3.08
N GLY A 24 -12.49 12.97 1.92
CA GLY A 24 -13.41 11.90 1.60
C GLY A 24 -12.91 10.98 0.50
N ILE A 25 -13.43 9.75 0.47
CA ILE A 25 -13.03 8.72 -0.48
C ILE A 25 -13.62 9.05 -1.86
N PRO A 26 -12.80 9.17 -2.92
CA PRO A 26 -13.29 9.29 -4.29
C PRO A 26 -14.16 8.10 -4.69
N THR A 27 -15.41 8.33 -5.10
CA THR A 27 -16.26 7.25 -5.66
C THR A 27 -15.69 6.69 -6.96
N SER A 28 -15.01 7.55 -7.71
CA SER A 28 -14.34 7.24 -8.97
C SER A 28 -13.18 8.20 -9.18
N LEU A 29 -12.09 7.72 -9.78
CA LEU A 29 -10.96 8.56 -10.20
C LEU A 29 -11.24 9.35 -11.50
N GLN A 30 -12.41 9.17 -12.13
CA GLN A 30 -12.91 9.98 -13.26
C GLN A 30 -11.85 10.21 -14.38
N LEU A 31 -11.13 9.14 -14.75
CA LEU A 31 -9.99 9.20 -15.68
C LEU A 31 -10.32 9.76 -17.07
N ASP A 32 -11.60 9.67 -17.46
CA ASP A 32 -12.16 10.24 -18.68
C ASP A 32 -12.23 11.77 -18.65
N LYS A 33 -12.38 12.36 -17.47
CA LYS A 33 -12.44 13.82 -17.26
C LYS A 33 -11.07 14.47 -17.07
N PHE A 34 -10.03 13.69 -16.79
CA PHE A 34 -8.68 14.21 -16.56
C PHE A 34 -8.12 14.83 -17.85
N THR A 35 -7.69 16.08 -17.80
CA THR A 35 -6.97 16.76 -18.90
C THR A 35 -5.51 16.36 -18.85
N TYR A 36 -5.16 15.29 -19.57
CA TYR A 36 -3.79 14.80 -19.64
C TYR A 36 -3.05 15.43 -20.82
N LEU A 37 -2.12 16.35 -20.51
CA LEU A 37 -1.26 17.01 -21.48
C LEU A 37 0.12 16.37 -21.48
N ASP A 38 0.86 16.54 -22.57
CA ASP A 38 2.29 16.25 -22.61
C ASP A 38 3.10 17.41 -22.02
N GLU A 39 4.41 17.25 -22.03
CA GLU A 39 5.38 18.20 -21.50
C GLU A 39 5.43 19.54 -22.28
N MET A 40 4.68 19.63 -23.38
CA MET A 40 4.58 20.80 -24.26
C MET A 40 3.12 21.29 -24.34
N ASP A 41 2.32 20.99 -23.32
CA ASP A 41 0.93 21.41 -23.13
C ASP A 41 -0.05 20.94 -24.22
N LYS A 42 0.29 19.88 -24.97
CA LYS A 42 -0.60 19.29 -25.98
C LYS A 42 -1.34 18.08 -25.41
N PRO A 43 -2.62 17.86 -25.77
CA PRO A 43 -3.35 16.66 -25.35
C PRO A 43 -2.63 15.37 -25.76
N VAL A 44 -2.44 14.45 -24.81
CA VAL A 44 -1.85 13.15 -25.13
C VAL A 44 -2.81 12.29 -25.95
N SER A 45 -2.26 11.36 -26.74
CA SER A 45 -3.07 10.36 -27.46
C SER A 45 -3.83 9.44 -26.49
N LYS A 46 -4.97 8.89 -26.94
CA LYS A 46 -5.76 7.90 -26.17
C LYS A 46 -4.92 6.68 -25.76
N TRP A 47 -4.00 6.25 -26.62
CA TRP A 47 -3.10 5.14 -26.35
C TRP A 47 -2.08 5.48 -25.24
N ARG A 48 -1.44 6.66 -25.30
CA ARG A 48 -0.55 7.13 -24.23
C ARG A 48 -1.31 7.24 -22.92
N ARG A 49 -2.52 7.81 -22.93
CA ARG A 49 -3.41 7.88 -21.74
C ARG A 49 -3.73 6.50 -21.16
N TYR A 50 -4.10 5.53 -21.98
CA TYR A 50 -4.37 4.17 -21.50
C TYR A 50 -3.11 3.56 -20.89
N ARG A 51 -1.99 3.61 -21.64
CA ARG A 51 -0.73 2.97 -21.25
C ARG A 51 -0.10 3.59 -20.02
N ASP A 52 -0.18 4.91 -19.84
CA ASP A 52 0.57 5.62 -18.78
C ASP A 52 -0.07 5.45 -17.40
N TYR A 53 -1.37 5.16 -17.32
CA TYR A 53 -2.03 4.87 -16.06
C TYR A 53 -1.49 3.57 -15.41
N LYS A 54 -1.27 3.59 -14.10
CA LYS A 54 -0.84 2.46 -13.28
C LYS A 54 -1.76 2.30 -12.10
N GLN A 55 -1.94 1.07 -11.62
CA GLN A 55 -2.73 0.78 -10.44
C GLN A 55 -2.15 -0.39 -9.65
N PHE A 56 -2.16 -0.26 -8.34
CA PHE A 56 -1.60 -1.20 -7.37
C PHE A 56 -2.60 -1.37 -6.24
N GLN A 57 -2.82 -2.61 -5.82
CA GLN A 57 -3.57 -2.94 -4.63
C GLN A 57 -2.75 -3.95 -3.82
N PHE A 58 -2.60 -3.71 -2.53
CA PHE A 58 -1.88 -4.58 -1.60
C PHE A 58 -2.66 -4.71 -0.30
N VAL A 59 -2.64 -5.91 0.27
CA VAL A 59 -3.17 -6.20 1.61
C VAL A 59 -2.10 -6.94 2.39
N ASN A 60 -1.88 -6.51 3.63
CA ASN A 60 -1.01 -7.14 4.60
C ASN A 60 -1.84 -7.63 5.78
N LEU A 61 -1.64 -8.89 6.19
CA LEU A 61 -2.21 -9.48 7.40
C LEU A 61 -1.07 -9.89 8.32
N VAL A 62 -1.15 -9.51 9.58
CA VAL A 62 -0.19 -9.87 10.62
C VAL A 62 -0.93 -10.64 11.69
N THR A 63 -0.46 -11.85 11.97
CA THR A 63 -0.90 -12.70 13.07
C THR A 63 0.26 -12.90 14.06
N PRO A 64 0.03 -13.47 15.24
CA PRO A 64 1.13 -13.73 16.19
C PRO A 64 2.23 -14.66 15.64
N ASN A 65 1.92 -15.48 14.63
CA ASN A 65 2.87 -16.46 14.08
C ASN A 65 3.23 -16.20 12.61
N TYR A 66 2.44 -15.39 11.90
CA TYR A 66 2.54 -15.27 10.44
C TYR A 66 2.40 -13.84 9.94
N VAL A 67 3.11 -13.51 8.86
CA VAL A 67 2.87 -12.31 8.05
C VAL A 67 2.47 -12.74 6.65
N ILE A 68 1.36 -12.21 6.14
CA ILE A 68 0.84 -12.51 4.81
C ILE A 68 0.74 -11.22 4.01
N GLY A 69 1.34 -11.19 2.83
CA GLY A 69 1.16 -10.08 1.89
C GLY A 69 0.62 -10.57 0.57
N VAL A 70 -0.39 -9.88 0.04
CA VAL A 70 -1.02 -10.18 -1.24
C VAL A 70 -1.16 -8.91 -2.08
N ALA A 71 -0.70 -8.96 -3.33
CA ALA A 71 -0.66 -7.79 -4.21
C ALA A 71 -1.18 -8.08 -5.62
N ILE A 72 -1.81 -7.06 -6.21
CA ILE A 72 -2.11 -6.97 -7.64
C ILE A 72 -1.56 -5.63 -8.15
N ALA A 73 -0.65 -5.69 -9.11
CA ALA A 73 -0.08 -4.53 -9.81
C ALA A 73 -0.46 -4.62 -11.29
N ASP A 74 -1.22 -3.65 -11.78
CA ASP A 74 -1.69 -3.53 -13.15
C ASP A 74 -1.02 -2.33 -13.83
N ILE A 75 -0.22 -2.64 -14.84
CA ILE A 75 0.47 -1.65 -15.66
C ILE A 75 -0.10 -1.55 -17.08
N ARG A 76 -1.35 -1.99 -17.26
CA ARG A 76 -2.23 -1.90 -18.44
C ARG A 76 -1.97 -2.87 -19.57
N TYR A 77 -0.72 -3.26 -19.77
CA TYR A 77 -0.32 -4.29 -20.75
C TYR A 77 0.25 -5.54 -20.07
N LEU A 78 0.49 -5.47 -18.77
CA LEU A 78 1.03 -6.54 -17.94
C LEU A 78 0.46 -6.36 -16.54
N ALA A 79 0.03 -7.45 -15.92
CA ALA A 79 -0.22 -7.47 -14.49
C ALA A 79 0.74 -8.43 -13.82
N SER A 80 1.27 -8.01 -12.69
CA SER A 80 2.01 -8.88 -11.77
C SER A 80 1.26 -8.94 -10.46
N GLY A 81 1.32 -10.07 -9.79
CA GLY A 81 0.89 -10.16 -8.41
C GLY A 81 1.61 -11.27 -7.69
N PHE A 82 1.51 -11.23 -6.39
CA PHE A 82 2.13 -12.21 -5.52
C PHE A 82 1.27 -12.41 -4.29
N CYS A 83 1.45 -13.56 -3.67
CA CYS A 83 0.99 -13.85 -2.33
C CYS A 83 2.13 -14.54 -1.60
N TYR A 84 2.47 -14.09 -0.41
CA TYR A 84 3.44 -14.78 0.43
C TYR A 84 2.89 -15.05 1.83
N LEU A 85 3.38 -16.12 2.43
CA LEU A 85 3.24 -16.44 3.85
C LEU A 85 4.64 -16.48 4.46
N PHE A 86 4.86 -15.69 5.48
CA PHE A 86 6.08 -15.69 6.28
C PHE A 86 5.79 -16.29 7.65
N ASP A 87 6.45 -17.39 7.99
CA ASP A 87 6.44 -18.01 9.33
C ASP A 87 7.50 -17.31 10.19
N ILE A 88 7.05 -16.55 11.19
CA ILE A 88 7.90 -15.69 12.03
C ILE A 88 8.88 -16.54 12.83
N LYS A 89 8.39 -17.61 13.46
CA LYS A 89 9.19 -18.48 14.34
C LYS A 89 10.24 -19.26 13.57
N LYS A 90 9.89 -19.77 12.39
CA LYS A 90 10.81 -20.55 11.54
C LYS A 90 11.66 -19.70 10.62
N ASN A 91 11.42 -18.38 10.57
CA ASN A 91 12.02 -17.47 9.61
C ASN A 91 11.94 -18.01 8.17
N LYS A 92 10.75 -18.47 7.75
CA LYS A 92 10.55 -19.13 6.44
C LYS A 92 9.50 -18.40 5.61
N LEU A 93 9.87 -18.04 4.39
CA LEU A 93 8.99 -17.45 3.39
C LEU A 93 8.51 -18.49 2.39
N ILE A 94 7.20 -18.56 2.15
CA ILE A 94 6.57 -19.32 1.07
C ILE A 94 5.89 -18.30 0.17
N GLU A 95 6.19 -18.31 -1.12
CA GLU A 95 5.69 -17.32 -2.06
C GLU A 95 5.07 -17.98 -3.31
N GLN A 96 4.01 -17.38 -3.82
CA GLN A 96 3.48 -17.61 -5.15
C GLN A 96 3.46 -16.28 -5.93
N GLN A 97 3.82 -16.35 -7.21
CA GLN A 97 3.85 -15.19 -8.10
C GLN A 97 3.08 -15.47 -9.39
N TRP A 98 2.48 -14.43 -9.95
CA TRP A 98 1.81 -14.47 -11.23
C TRP A 98 2.22 -13.29 -12.09
N LEU A 99 2.40 -13.56 -13.38
CA LEU A 99 2.63 -12.57 -14.41
C LEU A 99 1.67 -12.84 -15.57
N LYS A 100 0.83 -11.87 -15.91
CA LYS A 100 -0.27 -12.02 -16.87
C LYS A 100 -0.23 -10.88 -17.90
N PRO A 101 -0.02 -11.15 -19.19
CA PRO A 101 -0.01 -10.12 -20.22
C PRO A 101 -1.43 -9.78 -20.68
N PHE A 102 -1.59 -8.58 -21.27
CA PHE A 102 -2.72 -8.20 -22.13
C PHE A 102 -4.13 -8.47 -21.58
N ASN A 103 -4.41 -8.13 -20.32
CA ASN A 103 -5.71 -8.34 -19.66
C ASN A 103 -6.19 -9.82 -19.63
N ILE A 104 -5.29 -10.79 -19.84
CA ILE A 104 -5.64 -12.22 -19.83
C ILE A 104 -5.57 -12.72 -18.39
N GLY A 105 -6.73 -13.02 -17.79
CA GLY A 105 -6.82 -13.61 -16.45
C GLY A 105 -6.56 -12.63 -15.30
N TYR A 106 -6.69 -11.32 -15.56
CA TYR A 106 -6.70 -10.26 -14.56
C TYR A 106 -7.63 -9.11 -14.97
N GLN A 107 -8.07 -8.34 -13.98
CA GLN A 107 -8.82 -7.10 -14.16
C GLN A 107 -8.58 -6.18 -12.97
N THR A 108 -8.55 -4.86 -13.18
CA THR A 108 -8.63 -3.87 -12.11
C THR A 108 -9.62 -2.77 -12.47
N GLN A 109 -10.28 -2.19 -11.46
CA GLN A 109 -11.16 -1.04 -11.61
C GLN A 109 -10.60 0.16 -10.82
N PRO A 110 -10.62 1.38 -11.39
CA PRO A 110 -9.96 2.56 -10.85
C PRO A 110 -10.80 3.29 -9.80
N SER A 111 -11.16 2.59 -8.72
CA SER A 111 -11.87 3.16 -7.58
C SER A 111 -11.46 2.47 -6.29
N SER A 112 -11.32 3.26 -5.23
CA SER A 112 -11.12 2.78 -3.85
C SER A 112 -12.41 2.84 -3.02
N TRP A 113 -13.56 3.09 -3.67
CA TRP A 113 -14.90 3.10 -3.06
C TRP A 113 -15.73 1.88 -3.46
N CYS A 114 -15.88 1.65 -4.77
CA CYS A 114 -16.60 0.52 -5.33
C CYS A 114 -15.82 -0.04 -6.51
N SER A 115 -15.18 -1.19 -6.34
CA SER A 115 -14.33 -1.78 -7.39
C SER A 115 -14.13 -3.27 -7.23
N LEU A 116 -13.77 -3.92 -8.34
CA LEU A 116 -13.28 -5.29 -8.38
C LEU A 116 -11.89 -5.31 -8.99
N ALA A 117 -10.96 -5.99 -8.33
CA ALA A 117 -9.68 -6.40 -8.88
C ALA A 117 -9.50 -7.91 -8.71
N HIS A 118 -8.99 -8.57 -9.75
CA HIS A 118 -8.66 -9.98 -9.66
C HIS A 118 -7.43 -10.34 -10.50
N LEU A 119 -6.79 -11.44 -10.11
CA LEU A 119 -5.62 -11.99 -10.79
C LEU A 119 -5.67 -13.53 -10.76
N ALA A 120 -4.88 -14.16 -11.63
CA ALA A 120 -4.66 -15.61 -11.65
C ALA A 120 -5.97 -16.40 -11.82
N ASN A 121 -6.82 -15.96 -12.77
CA ASN A 121 -8.14 -16.54 -13.03
C ASN A 121 -9.02 -16.53 -11.77
N LYS A 122 -9.05 -15.40 -11.06
CA LYS A 122 -9.85 -15.16 -9.85
C LYS A 122 -9.41 -15.94 -8.60
N ARG A 123 -8.18 -16.48 -8.58
CA ARG A 123 -7.58 -17.03 -7.34
C ARG A 123 -7.24 -15.97 -6.32
N VAL A 124 -6.98 -14.74 -6.76
CA VAL A 124 -6.79 -13.57 -5.90
C VAL A 124 -7.82 -12.53 -6.33
N GLN A 125 -8.62 -12.06 -5.38
CA GLN A 125 -9.71 -11.11 -5.60
C GLN A 125 -9.75 -10.08 -4.48
N PHE A 126 -9.84 -8.82 -4.85
CA PHE A 126 -10.18 -7.71 -3.98
C PHE A 126 -11.47 -7.09 -4.49
N SER A 127 -12.49 -7.06 -3.65
CA SER A 127 -13.76 -6.42 -3.91
C SER A 127 -13.93 -5.31 -2.89
N ILE A 128 -14.12 -4.08 -3.35
CA ILE A 128 -14.37 -2.92 -2.50
C ILE A 128 -15.82 -2.54 -2.70
N LYS A 129 -16.57 -2.41 -1.61
CA LYS A 129 -17.95 -1.93 -1.61
C LYS A 129 -18.12 -0.91 -0.50
N ASP A 130 -18.53 0.30 -0.89
CA ASP A 130 -18.71 1.43 0.03
C ASP A 130 -17.48 1.67 0.93
N GLY A 131 -16.28 1.53 0.32
CA GLY A 131 -14.99 1.68 0.99
C GLY A 131 -14.55 0.48 1.86
N ILE A 132 -15.40 -0.53 2.05
CA ILE A 132 -15.06 -1.76 2.78
C ILE A 132 -14.42 -2.76 1.84
N TRP A 133 -13.25 -3.27 2.24
CA TRP A 133 -12.49 -4.26 1.48
C TRP A 133 -12.91 -5.67 1.84
N HIS A 134 -13.25 -6.45 0.83
CA HIS A 134 -13.41 -7.90 0.86
C HIS A 134 -12.26 -8.54 0.07
N VAL A 135 -11.51 -9.40 0.74
CA VAL A 135 -10.27 -9.99 0.27
C VAL A 135 -10.45 -11.49 0.23
N HIS A 136 -10.40 -12.06 -0.97
CA HIS A 136 -10.49 -13.50 -1.16
C HIS A 136 -9.27 -14.01 -1.93
N PHE A 137 -8.50 -14.91 -1.33
CA PHE A 137 -7.41 -15.58 -2.04
C PHE A 137 -7.13 -16.99 -1.56
N VAL A 138 -6.73 -17.84 -2.51
CA VAL A 138 -6.37 -19.24 -2.25
C VAL A 138 -5.02 -19.56 -2.89
N THR A 139 -4.11 -20.01 -2.04
CA THR A 139 -2.78 -20.52 -2.37
C THR A 139 -2.60 -21.91 -1.77
N GLU A 140 -1.43 -22.51 -1.95
CA GLU A 140 -1.11 -23.80 -1.30
C GLU A 140 -1.00 -23.67 0.22
N SER A 141 -0.64 -22.48 0.73
CA SER A 141 -0.35 -22.26 2.15
C SER A 141 -1.41 -21.43 2.88
N VAL A 142 -2.24 -20.67 2.16
CA VAL A 142 -3.25 -19.76 2.74
C VAL A 142 -4.55 -19.82 1.95
N ASN A 143 -5.67 -19.94 2.67
CA ASN A 143 -7.02 -19.72 2.18
C ASN A 143 -7.67 -18.62 3.04
N ALA A 144 -8.04 -17.50 2.42
CA ALA A 144 -8.61 -16.36 3.10
C ALA A 144 -9.87 -15.87 2.39
N ASP A 145 -10.91 -15.60 3.15
CA ASP A 145 -12.13 -14.89 2.77
C ASP A 145 -12.43 -13.90 3.90
N LEU A 146 -11.98 -12.65 3.74
CA LEU A 146 -11.88 -11.68 4.83
C LEU A 146 -12.47 -10.32 4.46
N TYR A 147 -13.18 -9.70 5.40
CA TYR A 147 -13.56 -8.30 5.35
C TYR A 147 -12.65 -7.49 6.26
N LEU A 148 -12.09 -6.38 5.75
CA LEU A 148 -11.25 -5.48 6.56
C LEU A 148 -12.13 -4.42 7.22
N ARG A 149 -12.11 -4.36 8.55
CA ARG A 149 -12.97 -3.51 9.37
C ARG A 149 -12.18 -2.42 10.08
N PRO A 150 -12.42 -1.14 9.76
CA PRO A 150 -11.90 -0.04 10.56
C PRO A 150 -12.61 0.01 11.91
N GLU A 151 -11.93 0.53 12.92
CA GLU A 151 -12.60 0.96 14.14
C GLU A 151 -13.62 2.07 13.86
N ASN A 152 -14.59 2.23 14.75
CA ASN A 152 -15.51 3.36 14.68
C ASN A 152 -14.70 4.67 14.62
N MET A 153 -15.05 5.55 13.68
CA MET A 153 -14.37 6.83 13.43
C MET A 153 -12.93 6.72 12.91
N SER A 154 -12.41 5.53 12.67
CA SER A 154 -11.12 5.35 12.03
C SER A 154 -11.21 5.63 10.53
N LEU A 155 -10.45 6.62 10.07
CA LEU A 155 -10.46 7.05 8.69
C LEU A 155 -9.17 6.63 7.96
N PRO A 156 -9.28 6.23 6.67
CA PRO A 156 -8.09 6.01 5.87
C PRO A 156 -7.34 7.31 5.61
N LEU A 157 -6.08 7.18 5.23
CA LEU A 157 -5.35 8.21 4.50
C LEU A 157 -5.85 8.23 3.07
N MET A 158 -6.14 9.41 2.53
CA MET A 158 -6.39 9.63 1.11
C MET A 158 -5.54 10.82 0.67
N LEU A 159 -4.66 10.60 -0.31
CA LEU A 159 -3.74 11.63 -0.77
C LEU A 159 -3.67 11.60 -2.29
N CYS A 160 -3.75 12.78 -2.92
CA CYS A 160 -3.37 12.94 -4.31
C CYS A 160 -2.30 14.02 -4.46
N THR A 161 -1.23 13.72 -5.20
CA THR A 161 -0.18 14.70 -5.50
C THR A 161 0.13 14.77 -6.99
N PRO A 162 0.59 15.93 -7.50
CA PRO A 162 1.21 16.00 -8.82
C PRO A 162 2.41 15.06 -8.90
N THR A 163 2.57 14.35 -10.02
CA THR A 163 3.64 13.38 -10.24
C THR A 163 4.29 13.59 -11.61
N GLY A 164 5.57 13.93 -11.63
CA GLY A 164 6.22 14.39 -12.87
C GLY A 164 5.67 15.76 -13.29
N TYR A 165 5.78 16.08 -14.59
CA TYR A 165 5.31 17.35 -15.13
C TYR A 165 3.79 17.38 -15.33
N ALA A 166 3.22 16.30 -15.88
CA ALA A 166 1.82 16.25 -16.29
C ALA A 166 0.98 15.14 -15.64
N GLY A 167 1.59 14.35 -14.75
CA GLY A 167 0.94 13.22 -14.09
C GLY A 167 0.44 13.54 -12.68
N TRP A 168 -0.18 12.55 -12.06
CA TRP A 168 -0.62 12.58 -10.68
C TRP A 168 -0.63 11.19 -10.10
N THR A 169 -0.50 11.09 -8.78
CA THR A 169 -0.66 9.84 -8.04
C THR A 169 -1.69 10.03 -6.96
N TYR A 170 -2.60 9.07 -6.82
CA TYR A 170 -3.54 8.93 -5.73
C TYR A 170 -3.17 7.69 -4.92
N THR A 171 -3.23 7.80 -3.59
CA THR A 171 -3.16 6.66 -2.69
C THR A 171 -4.27 6.71 -1.64
N GLN A 172 -4.79 5.53 -1.30
CA GLN A 172 -5.64 5.31 -0.13
C GLN A 172 -5.05 4.18 0.70
N LYS A 173 -4.73 4.45 1.95
CA LYS A 173 -4.12 3.47 2.85
C LYS A 173 -4.81 3.47 4.20
N HIS A 174 -4.89 2.29 4.80
CA HIS A 174 -5.37 2.17 6.16
C HIS A 174 -4.70 0.98 6.82
N ASN A 175 -4.18 1.20 8.02
CA ASN A 175 -3.47 0.20 8.82
C ASN A 175 -4.22 -0.09 10.12
N ALA A 176 -3.83 -1.17 10.79
CA ALA A 176 -4.39 -1.66 12.07
C ALA A 176 -5.92 -1.91 12.03
N LEU A 177 -6.38 -2.46 10.92
CA LEU A 177 -7.76 -2.89 10.74
C LEU A 177 -8.00 -4.26 11.38
N ALA A 178 -9.17 -4.43 11.99
CA ALA A 178 -9.65 -5.77 12.36
C ALA A 178 -10.12 -6.51 11.11
N VAL A 179 -10.33 -7.82 11.23
CA VAL A 179 -10.83 -8.65 10.13
C VAL A 179 -11.98 -9.55 10.57
N ASP A 180 -12.98 -9.69 9.70
CA ASP A 180 -14.06 -10.68 9.84
C ASP A 180 -13.94 -11.73 8.73
N GLY A 181 -14.44 -12.95 8.96
CA GLY A 181 -14.55 -13.99 7.92
C GLY A 181 -13.80 -15.26 8.31
N ASN A 182 -13.04 -15.83 7.38
CA ASN A 182 -12.29 -17.06 7.60
C ASN A 182 -10.86 -16.95 7.07
N LEU A 183 -9.89 -17.40 7.89
CA LEU A 183 -8.49 -17.49 7.52
C LEU A 183 -7.93 -18.86 7.91
N PHE A 184 -7.46 -19.61 6.94
CA PHE A 184 -6.76 -20.87 7.12
C PHE A 184 -5.32 -20.74 6.65
N ILE A 185 -4.36 -21.08 7.52
CA ILE A 185 -2.93 -21.10 7.23
C ILE A 185 -2.44 -22.53 7.41
N LEU A 186 -1.85 -23.11 6.36
CA LEU A 186 -1.37 -24.49 6.34
C LEU A 186 -2.43 -25.50 6.82
N GLY A 187 -3.69 -25.27 6.43
CA GLY A 187 -4.85 -26.09 6.80
C GLY A 187 -5.40 -25.85 8.21
N LYS A 188 -4.86 -24.89 8.98
CA LYS A 188 -5.33 -24.55 10.33
C LYS A 188 -6.06 -23.22 10.34
N GLU A 189 -7.25 -23.21 10.90
CA GLU A 189 -8.01 -21.97 11.15
C GLU A 189 -7.24 -21.06 12.10
N GLN A 190 -7.31 -19.75 11.86
CA GLN A 190 -6.67 -18.73 12.69
C GLN A 190 -7.73 -17.97 13.49
N ASP A 191 -7.38 -17.59 14.72
CA ASP A 191 -8.19 -16.65 15.50
C ASP A 191 -8.05 -15.25 14.91
N LEU A 192 -9.15 -14.69 14.41
CA LEU A 192 -9.17 -13.38 13.76
C LEU A 192 -9.06 -12.20 14.74
N SER A 193 -9.31 -12.43 16.04
CA SER A 193 -9.20 -11.37 17.06
C SER A 193 -7.76 -10.88 17.24
N GLU A 194 -6.77 -11.72 16.89
CA GLU A 194 -5.34 -11.42 16.94
C GLU A 194 -4.77 -11.04 15.56
N VAL A 195 -5.62 -10.87 14.54
CA VAL A 195 -5.18 -10.55 13.17
C VAL A 195 -5.36 -9.06 12.91
N ALA A 196 -4.22 -8.38 12.72
CA ALA A 196 -4.19 -7.00 12.27
C ALA A 196 -3.99 -6.93 10.75
N ALA A 197 -4.78 -6.10 10.08
CA ALA A 197 -4.70 -5.93 8.65
C ALA A 197 -4.40 -4.49 8.24
N GLY A 198 -3.84 -4.34 7.04
CA GLY A 198 -3.75 -3.05 6.37
C GLY A 198 -3.85 -3.19 4.87
N TYR A 199 -4.32 -2.15 4.19
CA TYR A 199 -4.39 -2.12 2.74
C TYR A 199 -3.71 -0.86 2.18
N ASP A 200 -3.28 -0.99 0.93
CA ASP A 200 -2.78 0.09 0.08
C ASP A 200 -3.47 -0.02 -1.28
N PHE A 201 -4.17 1.03 -1.67
CA PHE A 201 -4.59 1.26 -3.03
C PHE A 201 -3.82 2.45 -3.56
N SER A 202 -3.11 2.28 -4.67
CA SER A 202 -2.37 3.36 -5.31
C SER A 202 -2.62 3.36 -6.81
N ALA A 203 -2.90 4.52 -7.39
CA ALA A 203 -3.17 4.62 -8.82
C ALA A 203 -2.85 5.99 -9.38
N GLY A 204 -2.61 6.07 -10.68
CA GLY A 204 -2.46 7.35 -11.37
C GLY A 204 -1.54 7.31 -12.58
N TYR A 205 -1.18 8.50 -13.03
CA TYR A 205 -0.24 8.75 -14.12
C TYR A 205 1.15 9.00 -13.52
N MET A 206 1.83 7.91 -13.18
CA MET A 206 3.12 7.94 -12.47
C MET A 206 4.30 8.21 -13.40
N ARG A 207 5.46 8.57 -12.83
CA ARG A 207 6.70 8.73 -13.58
C ARG A 207 7.10 7.41 -14.25
N ARG A 208 7.63 7.51 -15.48
CA ARG A 208 8.13 6.35 -16.24
C ARG A 208 9.16 5.53 -15.47
N GLU A 209 10.03 6.23 -14.74
CA GLU A 209 10.97 5.68 -13.77
C GLU A 209 10.54 6.19 -12.39
N THR A 210 10.18 5.26 -11.53
CA THR A 210 9.68 5.52 -10.17
C THR A 210 10.51 4.69 -9.21
N SER A 211 10.86 5.27 -8.07
CA SER A 211 11.48 4.53 -6.98
C SER A 211 10.89 4.95 -5.66
N TRP A 212 10.67 4.01 -4.77
CA TRP A 212 10.17 4.32 -3.44
C TRP A 212 10.81 3.48 -2.36
N ARG A 213 10.73 4.03 -1.16
CA ARG A 213 10.92 3.34 0.09
C ARG A 213 9.61 3.41 0.85
N TRP A 214 9.27 2.33 1.53
CA TRP A 214 8.01 2.22 2.26
C TRP A 214 8.24 1.48 3.57
N ALA A 215 7.44 1.80 4.57
CA ALA A 215 7.38 1.10 5.84
C ALA A 215 5.93 0.98 6.30
N SER A 216 5.60 -0.18 6.86
CA SER A 216 4.24 -0.50 7.28
C SER A 216 4.21 -1.35 8.53
N ILE A 217 3.35 -0.97 9.47
CA ILE A 217 3.07 -1.75 10.68
C ILE A 217 1.56 -1.94 10.78
N ASN A 218 1.16 -3.15 11.14
CA ASN A 218 -0.18 -3.49 11.60
C ASN A 218 0.01 -4.35 12.85
N CYS A 219 -0.29 -3.80 14.02
CA CYS A 219 0.01 -4.42 15.30
C CYS A 219 -1.17 -4.24 16.25
N PHE A 220 -1.57 -5.34 16.89
CA PHE A 220 -2.46 -5.38 18.06
C PHE A 220 -1.63 -5.92 19.23
N GLU A 221 -1.36 -5.06 20.22
CA GLU A 221 -0.67 -5.42 21.45
C GLU A 221 -1.48 -4.89 22.63
N ASP A 222 -1.85 -5.78 23.55
CA ASP A 222 -2.74 -5.49 24.69
C ASP A 222 -4.04 -4.79 24.23
N ASP A 223 -4.29 -3.57 24.71
CA ASP A 223 -5.42 -2.70 24.34
C ASP A 223 -5.03 -1.63 23.30
N ARG A 224 -3.88 -1.78 22.65
CA ARG A 224 -3.32 -0.80 21.73
C ARG A 224 -3.29 -1.33 20.31
N ARG A 225 -3.98 -0.61 19.41
CA ARG A 225 -3.91 -0.83 17.96
C ARG A 225 -3.00 0.21 17.35
N LEU A 226 -1.88 -0.25 16.80
CA LEU A 226 -0.88 0.60 16.15
C LEU A 226 -0.80 0.27 14.66
N GLY A 227 -1.14 1.26 13.85
CA GLY A 227 -0.95 1.23 12.41
C GLY A 227 0.09 2.26 12.00
N LEU A 228 0.97 1.93 11.07
CA LEU A 228 1.94 2.89 10.55
C LEU A 228 2.03 2.76 9.05
N ASN A 229 2.04 3.90 8.36
CA ASN A 229 2.43 4.01 6.96
C ASN A 229 3.46 5.12 6.84
N LEU A 230 4.66 4.79 6.37
CA LEU A 230 5.69 5.75 6.01
C LEU A 230 6.16 5.48 4.58
N ALA A 231 6.37 6.51 3.79
CA ALA A 231 6.87 6.36 2.43
C ALA A 231 7.79 7.52 2.05
N ALA A 232 8.65 7.22 1.08
CA ALA A 232 9.42 8.22 0.37
C ALA A 232 9.55 7.85 -1.12
N GLY A 233 9.30 8.79 -2.02
CA GLY A 233 9.63 8.74 -3.45
C GLY A 233 8.47 8.72 -4.46
N VAL A 234 7.23 8.43 -4.05
CA VAL A 234 6.05 8.47 -4.97
C VAL A 234 5.27 9.78 -4.79
N ASN A 235 4.57 9.92 -3.66
CA ASN A 235 3.81 11.10 -3.27
C ASN A 235 4.67 12.03 -2.41
N GLU A 236 5.45 12.93 -3.02
CA GLU A 236 6.32 13.88 -2.31
C GLU A 236 6.27 15.31 -2.88
N THR A 237 5.35 15.60 -3.81
CA THR A 237 5.18 16.95 -4.35
C THR A 237 4.25 17.74 -3.42
N GLY A 238 4.85 18.46 -2.46
CA GLY A 238 4.15 19.34 -1.51
C GLY A 238 3.46 18.63 -0.34
N TYR A 239 3.07 17.37 -0.49
CA TYR A 239 2.46 16.52 0.55
C TYR A 239 3.14 15.15 0.57
N CYS A 240 3.05 14.43 1.70
CA CYS A 240 3.54 13.06 1.86
C CYS A 240 2.46 12.12 2.41
N GLU A 241 2.61 10.82 2.17
CA GLU A 241 1.65 9.80 2.62
C GLU A 241 1.92 9.24 4.03
N ASN A 242 2.62 9.98 4.90
CA ASN A 242 3.05 9.47 6.20
C ASN A 242 1.98 9.64 7.28
N VAL A 243 1.53 8.53 7.86
CA VAL A 243 0.45 8.51 8.87
C VAL A 243 0.70 7.44 9.92
N LEU A 244 0.44 7.79 11.17
CA LEU A 244 0.31 6.88 12.31
C LEU A 244 -1.17 6.73 12.67
N TRP A 245 -1.64 5.52 12.92
CA TRP A 245 -2.93 5.24 13.53
C TRP A 245 -2.72 4.69 14.94
N ILE A 246 -3.36 5.32 15.93
CA ILE A 246 -3.41 4.82 17.32
C ILE A 246 -4.88 4.66 17.69
N ASN A 247 -5.32 3.44 17.93
CA ASN A 247 -6.70 3.11 18.31
C ASN A 247 -7.72 3.77 17.36
N GLY A 248 -7.50 3.59 16.06
CA GLY A 248 -8.30 4.19 14.98
C GLY A 248 -8.04 5.68 14.69
N GLN A 249 -7.43 6.44 15.59
CA GLN A 249 -7.14 7.85 15.34
C GLN A 249 -5.94 8.02 14.40
N ARG A 250 -6.15 8.65 13.24
CA ARG A 250 -5.07 9.00 12.30
C ARG A 250 -4.32 10.27 12.73
N HIS A 251 -3.00 10.23 12.65
CA HIS A 251 -2.09 11.35 12.88
C HIS A 251 -1.16 11.50 11.68
N PHE A 252 -1.28 12.62 10.96
CA PHE A 252 -0.34 12.93 9.88
C PHE A 252 1.06 13.18 10.43
N LEU A 253 2.05 12.63 9.74
CA LEU A 253 3.46 12.77 10.05
C LEU A 253 4.17 13.53 8.93
N GLN A 254 5.30 14.14 9.25
CA GLN A 254 6.14 14.84 8.26
C GLN A 254 6.86 13.86 7.32
N PRO A 255 7.41 14.34 6.19
CA PRO A 255 8.27 13.55 5.33
C PRO A 255 9.40 12.85 6.12
N VAL A 256 9.74 11.62 5.71
CA VAL A 256 10.78 10.82 6.34
C VAL A 256 11.89 10.47 5.36
N GLN A 257 13.09 10.26 5.89
CA GLN A 257 14.22 9.70 5.16
C GLN A 257 14.46 8.26 5.59
N PHE A 258 14.70 7.39 4.61
CA PHE A 258 15.13 6.01 4.82
C PHE A 258 16.63 5.90 4.54
N GLN A 259 17.41 5.60 5.57
CA GLN A 259 18.85 5.37 5.48
C GLN A 259 19.13 3.87 5.61
N PHE A 260 19.64 3.27 4.54
CA PHE A 260 19.94 1.84 4.46
C PHE A 260 20.95 1.58 3.35
N SER A 261 21.58 0.41 3.38
CA SER A 261 22.46 -0.04 2.31
C SER A 261 21.75 -1.02 1.38
N ARG A 262 21.92 -0.83 0.07
CA ARG A 262 21.52 -1.84 -0.94
C ARG A 262 22.58 -2.92 -1.14
N SER A 263 23.81 -2.72 -0.64
CA SER A 263 24.91 -3.67 -0.75
C SER A 263 25.06 -4.53 0.50
N ASP A 264 24.61 -4.05 1.66
CA ASP A 264 24.56 -4.79 2.90
C ASP A 264 23.10 -4.94 3.34
N GLU A 265 22.53 -6.10 3.01
CA GLU A 265 21.11 -6.39 3.17
C GLU A 265 20.72 -6.71 4.62
N GLY A 266 21.71 -7.03 5.47
CA GLY A 266 21.53 -7.25 6.90
C GLY A 266 21.62 -5.95 7.71
N GLN A 267 22.07 -4.85 7.09
CA GLN A 267 22.18 -3.57 7.77
C GLN A 267 20.81 -3.09 8.24
N LYS A 268 20.77 -2.65 9.50
CA LYS A 268 19.61 -1.97 10.08
C LYS A 268 19.32 -0.68 9.33
N TRP A 269 18.04 -0.44 9.05
CA TRP A 269 17.59 0.79 8.42
C TRP A 269 17.33 1.82 9.50
N HIS A 270 17.59 3.09 9.21
CA HIS A 270 17.17 4.20 10.07
C HIS A 270 16.15 5.05 9.32
N ILE A 271 15.03 5.32 9.97
CA ILE A 271 13.93 6.12 9.42
C ILE A 271 13.72 7.31 10.33
N THR A 272 13.92 8.52 9.79
CA THR A 272 13.84 9.76 10.57
C THR A 272 13.05 10.84 9.85
N SER A 273 12.35 11.69 10.59
CA SER A 273 11.71 12.90 10.07
C SER A 273 12.52 14.14 10.45
N GLU A 274 12.41 15.20 9.65
CA GLU A 274 13.12 16.47 9.90
C GLU A 274 12.71 17.14 11.22
N ASP A 275 11.42 17.05 11.55
CA ASP A 275 10.85 17.56 12.81
C ASP A 275 11.21 16.68 14.03
N LYS A 276 12.00 15.62 13.83
CA LYS A 276 12.47 14.66 14.86
C LYS A 276 11.34 13.92 15.59
N ARG A 277 10.13 13.92 15.03
CA ARG A 277 8.99 13.18 15.59
C ARG A 277 9.01 11.70 15.24
N VAL A 278 9.73 11.30 14.18
CA VAL A 278 9.97 9.90 13.82
C VAL A 278 11.45 9.61 13.99
N ASN A 279 11.76 8.58 14.78
CA ASN A 279 13.10 8.00 14.88
C ASN A 279 12.99 6.50 15.11
N LEU A 280 13.06 5.74 14.02
CA LEU A 280 12.89 4.30 14.01
C LEU A 280 14.13 3.62 13.43
N GLN A 281 14.42 2.45 13.97
CA GLN A 281 15.36 1.50 13.42
C GLN A 281 14.58 0.26 12.99
N PHE A 282 14.83 -0.22 11.77
CA PHE A 282 14.28 -1.49 11.29
C PHE A 282 15.39 -2.53 11.18
N THR A 283 15.18 -3.68 11.82
CA THR A 283 16.09 -4.83 11.78
C THR A 283 15.51 -5.89 10.84
N PRO A 284 16.10 -6.11 9.65
CA PRO A 284 15.58 -7.09 8.69
C PRO A 284 15.75 -8.51 9.22
N LEU A 285 14.71 -9.34 9.09
CA LEU A 285 14.70 -10.75 9.46
C LEU A 285 14.70 -11.67 8.21
N ASN A 286 13.87 -11.31 7.23
CA ASN A 286 13.79 -11.99 5.93
C ASN A 286 13.36 -11.00 4.85
N ARG A 287 13.31 -11.45 3.61
CA ARG A 287 12.91 -10.62 2.48
C ARG A 287 12.33 -11.43 1.33
N ARG A 288 11.26 -10.89 0.75
CA ARG A 288 10.82 -11.19 -0.61
C ARG A 288 11.57 -10.31 -1.61
N SER A 289 12.22 -10.89 -2.62
CA SER A 289 12.91 -10.13 -3.67
C SER A 289 12.54 -10.58 -5.07
N GLU A 290 12.30 -9.63 -5.96
CA GLU A 290 12.04 -9.88 -7.37
C GLU A 290 12.81 -8.87 -8.23
N LYS A 291 13.60 -9.38 -9.18
CA LYS A 291 14.36 -8.57 -10.13
C LYS A 291 14.04 -8.99 -11.56
N LYS A 292 13.39 -8.11 -12.31
CA LYS A 292 12.99 -8.31 -13.70
C LYS A 292 13.57 -7.20 -14.58
N ASN A 293 14.11 -7.56 -15.74
CA ASN A 293 14.66 -6.61 -16.70
C ASN A 293 14.32 -7.07 -18.13
N PHE A 294 13.22 -6.56 -18.67
CA PHE A 294 12.80 -6.74 -20.06
C PHE A 294 13.17 -5.51 -20.91
N TRP A 295 14.31 -4.87 -20.60
CA TRP A 295 14.88 -3.69 -21.25
C TRP A 295 14.04 -2.41 -21.12
N LEU A 296 12.85 -2.36 -21.73
CA LEU A 296 11.88 -1.27 -21.58
C LEU A 296 11.16 -1.33 -20.23
N LEU A 297 10.99 -2.55 -19.68
CA LEU A 297 10.40 -2.79 -18.37
C LEU A 297 11.46 -3.23 -17.38
N LYS A 298 11.59 -2.55 -16.25
CA LYS A 298 12.48 -2.99 -15.17
C LYS A 298 11.75 -2.94 -13.84
N SER A 299 11.97 -3.94 -13.01
CA SER A 299 11.53 -3.98 -11.62
C SER A 299 12.67 -4.52 -10.78
N ASN A 300 13.02 -3.82 -9.72
CA ASN A 300 13.93 -4.29 -8.69
C ASN A 300 13.25 -4.06 -7.36
N PHE A 301 12.47 -5.06 -6.93
CA PHE A 301 11.61 -4.98 -5.77
C PHE A 301 12.14 -5.83 -4.65
N ARG A 302 12.23 -5.23 -3.47
CA ARG A 302 12.65 -5.86 -2.22
C ARG A 302 11.67 -5.44 -1.15
N GLN A 303 10.98 -6.40 -0.55
CA GLN A 303 10.12 -6.19 0.60
C GLN A 303 10.65 -7.02 1.76
N TYR A 304 11.18 -6.34 2.76
CA TYR A 304 11.76 -6.93 3.95
C TYR A 304 10.67 -7.12 5.00
N ILE A 305 10.78 -8.22 5.74
CA ILE A 305 10.02 -8.47 6.96
C ILE A 305 11.00 -8.39 8.12
N GLY A 306 10.61 -7.74 9.20
CA GLY A 306 11.50 -7.53 10.35
C GLY A 306 10.85 -6.69 11.44
N TYR A 307 11.69 -6.19 12.32
CA TYR A 307 11.25 -5.55 13.55
C TYR A 307 11.63 -4.07 13.59
N PHE A 308 10.67 -3.24 13.98
CA PHE A 308 10.85 -1.82 14.25
C PHE A 308 11.07 -1.57 15.74
N SER A 309 12.10 -0.80 16.06
CA SER A 309 12.32 -0.27 17.41
C SER A 309 12.64 1.22 17.34
N GLY A 310 12.25 1.99 18.36
CA GLY A 310 12.45 3.44 18.39
C GLY A 310 11.20 4.17 18.86
N TYR A 311 10.93 5.36 18.33
CA TYR A 311 9.75 6.11 18.72
C TYR A 311 9.12 6.91 17.58
N ILE A 312 7.84 7.22 17.80
CA ILE A 312 7.04 8.13 16.97
C ILE A 312 6.30 9.08 17.90
N ILE A 313 6.25 10.37 17.60
CA ILE A 313 5.49 11.37 18.35
C ILE A 313 4.25 11.73 17.53
N ASP A 314 3.07 11.46 18.07
CA ASP A 314 1.80 11.69 17.37
C ASP A 314 1.41 13.18 17.30
N GLY A 315 0.30 13.47 16.62
CA GLY A 315 -0.19 14.84 16.43
C GLY A 315 -0.59 15.57 17.71
N ASN A 316 -0.77 14.83 18.81
CA ASN A 316 -1.06 15.38 20.14
C ASN A 316 0.20 15.56 20.99
N GLY A 317 1.38 15.23 20.45
CA GLY A 317 2.66 15.31 21.16
C GLY A 317 2.95 14.09 22.04
N ILE A 318 2.15 13.01 21.97
CA ILE A 318 2.38 11.79 22.76
C ILE A 318 3.47 10.97 22.08
N LYS A 319 4.48 10.57 22.86
CA LYS A 319 5.57 9.72 22.40
C LYS A 319 5.18 8.25 22.53
N HIS A 320 5.18 7.57 21.40
CA HIS A 320 4.88 6.15 21.23
C HIS A 320 6.21 5.39 21.08
N GLN A 321 6.59 4.63 22.11
CA GLN A 321 7.76 3.75 22.06
C GLN A 321 7.40 2.45 21.34
N LEU A 322 8.28 1.99 20.46
CA LEU A 322 8.20 0.71 19.77
C LEU A 322 9.41 -0.13 20.19
N GLU A 323 9.15 -1.39 20.54
CA GLU A 323 10.16 -2.37 20.94
C GLU A 323 9.91 -3.67 20.17
N GLU A 324 10.72 -3.91 19.14
CA GLU A 324 10.65 -5.10 18.31
C GLU A 324 9.26 -5.36 17.69
N VAL A 325 8.61 -4.31 17.19
CA VAL A 325 7.30 -4.40 16.56
C VAL A 325 7.43 -4.93 15.14
N MET A 326 6.75 -6.04 14.83
CA MET A 326 6.78 -6.65 13.50
C MET A 326 6.21 -5.70 12.43
N GLY A 327 6.87 -5.65 11.27
CA GLY A 327 6.36 -4.91 10.12
C GLY A 327 7.16 -5.16 8.84
N LEU A 328 6.85 -4.34 7.84
CA LEU A 328 7.42 -4.42 6.50
C LEU A 328 8.22 -3.16 6.18
N THR A 329 9.32 -3.30 5.44
CA THR A 329 9.94 -2.20 4.69
C THR A 329 10.16 -2.56 3.24
N GLU A 330 10.20 -1.57 2.35
CA GLU A 330 10.45 -1.78 0.93
C GLU A 330 11.57 -0.90 0.40
N ASP A 331 12.29 -1.45 -0.58
CA ASP A 331 13.07 -0.72 -1.58
C ASP A 331 12.62 -1.20 -2.95
N HIS A 332 11.98 -0.32 -3.72
CA HIS A 332 11.55 -0.64 -5.07
C HIS A 332 12.02 0.41 -6.06
N TYR A 333 12.63 -0.07 -7.15
CA TYR A 333 12.75 0.67 -8.39
C TYR A 333 11.89 0.02 -9.49
N ALA A 334 11.10 0.84 -10.17
CA ALA A 334 10.26 0.41 -11.28
C ALA A 334 10.43 1.34 -12.50
N LYS A 335 10.47 0.71 -13.67
CA LYS A 335 10.51 1.35 -14.97
C LYS A 335 9.41 0.68 -15.81
N TRP A 336 8.32 1.40 -16.08
CA TRP A 336 7.11 0.89 -16.75
C TRP A 336 7.12 1.02 -18.27
#